data_AF-A0AAV4I0T2-F1
#
_entry.id   AF-A0AAV4I0T2-F1
#
_cell.length_a   1.000
_cell.length_b   1.000
_cell.length_c   1.000
_cell.angle_alpha   90.00
_cell.angle_beta   90.00
_cell.angle_gamma   90.00
#
_symmetry.space_group_name_H-M   'P 1'
#
loop_
_entity.id
_entity.type
_entity.pdbx_description
1 polymer ?
#
loop_
_entity_poly.entity_id
_entity_poly.type
_entity_poly.pdbx_seq_one_letter_code
_entity_poly.pdbx_strand_id
1 'polypeptide(L)'
;MTSSAPNSTTPPSASSTPGGSSSGKPPPPHHPPTPLHHLSKPSSYSSPPPLACNPEHNVCKLIEYRGAQVAAFMVDGRELICLPQAFELFLKHLVGGLHTVYTKLKRLEITPVVCNVEQVRILRGLGAIQPGVNRCKLISCSEFDTLYEDCTNSK
;
A
#
# COMPACT_ATOMS: atom_id res chain seq x y z
N MET A 1 60.26 -34.38 -9.81
CA MET A 1 60.52 -34.01 -8.41
C MET A 1 59.14 -33.75 -7.76
N THR A 2 58.57 -34.80 -7.15
CA THR A 2 58.04 -34.86 -5.77
C THR A 2 56.78 -34.00 -5.52
N SER A 3 55.58 -34.61 -5.34
CA SER A 3 55.00 -34.97 -4.01
C SER A 3 54.39 -33.74 -3.30
N SER A 4 53.24 -33.69 -2.62
CA SER A 4 52.14 -34.59 -2.24
C SER A 4 51.03 -33.69 -1.63
N ALA A 5 49.77 -34.15 -1.57
CA ALA A 5 48.80 -33.67 -0.55
C ALA A 5 49.15 -34.34 0.82
N PRO A 6 48.64 -33.93 2.03
CA PRO A 6 47.22 -34.18 2.37
C PRO A 6 46.57 -33.39 3.57
N ASN A 7 45.23 -33.48 3.66
CA ASN A 7 44.34 -33.72 4.83
C ASN A 7 44.12 -32.75 6.04
N SER A 8 42.84 -32.62 6.43
CA SER A 8 42.23 -33.03 7.72
C SER A 8 41.51 -31.97 8.60
N THR A 9 40.29 -32.36 9.05
CA THR A 9 39.68 -32.25 10.43
C THR A 9 39.38 -30.85 11.02
N THR A 10 38.31 -30.52 11.75
CA THR A 10 37.04 -31.10 12.28
C THR A 10 36.30 -29.95 13.03
N PRO A 11 35.00 -30.08 13.41
CA PRO A 11 34.23 -29.07 14.16
C PRO A 11 34.35 -29.22 15.70
N PRO A 12 33.85 -28.24 16.47
CA PRO A 12 32.89 -28.54 17.56
C PRO A 12 31.88 -27.37 17.77
N SER A 13 30.82 -27.39 18.58
CA SER A 13 29.99 -28.39 19.25
C SER A 13 28.81 -27.60 19.85
N ALA A 14 27.69 -28.30 20.06
CA ALA A 14 26.50 -27.81 20.73
C ALA A 14 26.74 -27.38 22.20
N SER A 15 25.87 -26.53 22.72
CA SER A 15 25.56 -26.51 24.16
C SER A 15 24.09 -26.15 24.37
N SER A 16 23.39 -27.14 24.90
CA SER A 16 22.02 -27.15 25.39
C SER A 16 21.95 -26.74 26.87
N THR A 17 20.70 -26.60 27.35
CA THR A 17 20.20 -26.76 28.74
C THR A 17 19.76 -25.46 29.49
N PRO A 18 19.00 -25.54 30.60
CA PRO A 18 17.55 -25.78 30.61
C PRO A 18 16.78 -24.95 31.68
N GLY A 19 15.45 -25.13 31.75
CA GLY A 19 14.74 -25.21 33.05
C GLY A 19 13.81 -24.05 33.42
N GLY A 20 12.67 -24.40 34.03
CA GLY A 20 11.89 -23.47 34.85
C GLY A 20 10.37 -23.72 34.83
N SER A 21 9.91 -24.57 35.74
CA SER A 21 8.52 -25.03 35.88
C SER A 21 7.60 -24.05 36.64
N SER A 22 6.29 -24.28 36.47
CA SER A 22 5.22 -24.31 37.49
C SER A 22 4.51 -23.03 37.98
N SER A 23 3.18 -23.08 37.80
CA SER A 23 2.08 -22.85 38.77
C SER A 23 1.70 -21.46 39.28
N GLY A 24 0.38 -21.17 39.23
CA GLY A 24 -0.33 -20.40 40.27
C GLY A 24 -1.31 -19.32 39.78
N LYS A 25 -2.61 -19.61 39.78
CA LYS A 25 -3.73 -18.63 39.87
C LYS A 25 -4.15 -18.52 41.36
N PRO A 26 -4.76 -17.42 41.88
CA PRO A 26 -6.21 -17.17 41.71
C PRO A 26 -6.59 -15.63 41.79
N PRO A 27 -7.84 -15.16 42.12
CA PRO A 27 -8.60 -14.19 41.29
C PRO A 27 -8.96 -12.86 42.01
N PRO A 28 -9.77 -11.97 41.40
CA PRO A 28 -10.63 -11.05 42.17
C PRO A 28 -12.14 -11.11 41.80
N PRO A 29 -13.04 -10.51 42.62
CA PRO A 29 -14.37 -11.05 42.92
C PRO A 29 -15.56 -10.39 42.19
N HIS A 30 -16.75 -10.91 42.50
CA HIS A 30 -18.11 -10.63 42.01
C HIS A 30 -18.69 -9.22 42.34
N HIS A 31 -19.65 -8.81 41.48
CA HIS A 31 -20.59 -7.64 41.34
C HIS A 31 -21.68 -7.45 42.45
N PRO A 32 -22.68 -6.50 42.37
CA PRO A 32 -22.81 -5.02 42.13
C PRO A 32 -23.66 -4.32 43.29
N PRO A 33 -24.26 -3.08 43.27
CA PRO A 33 -25.24 -2.52 42.29
C PRO A 33 -25.12 -1.00 41.95
N THR A 34 -25.84 -0.61 40.90
CA THR A 34 -26.17 0.75 40.42
C THR A 34 -27.01 1.60 41.39
N PRO A 35 -26.87 2.94 41.35
CA PRO A 35 -27.99 3.86 41.53
C PRO A 35 -28.32 4.62 40.24
N LEU A 36 -29.55 4.45 39.79
CA LEU A 36 -30.25 5.29 38.80
C LEU A 36 -30.50 6.67 39.38
N HIS A 37 -30.03 7.74 38.72
CA HIS A 37 -30.71 9.05 38.52
C HIS A 37 -29.71 10.20 38.28
N HIS A 38 -29.65 10.75 37.07
CA HIS A 38 -30.16 12.11 36.87
C HIS A 38 -30.26 12.48 35.38
N LEU A 39 -31.45 12.94 35.08
CA LEU A 39 -31.96 13.59 33.89
C LEU A 39 -31.12 14.81 33.48
N SER A 40 -31.12 15.09 32.17
CA SER A 40 -31.02 16.43 31.52
C SER A 40 -29.71 16.76 30.78
N LYS A 41 -29.68 16.46 29.48
CA LYS A 41 -29.42 17.43 28.39
C LYS A 41 -29.44 16.71 27.03
N PRO A 42 -30.40 16.97 26.13
CA PRO A 42 -30.10 16.82 24.71
C PRO A 42 -29.19 18.00 24.35
N SER A 43 -27.88 17.80 24.48
CA SER A 43 -26.93 18.72 23.84
C SER A 43 -27.06 18.46 22.35
N SER A 44 -27.94 19.24 21.70
CA SER A 44 -27.99 19.40 20.26
C SER A 44 -26.67 19.99 19.79
N TYR A 45 -25.62 19.16 19.77
CA TYR A 45 -24.48 19.41 18.92
C TYR A 45 -24.94 19.00 17.53
N SER A 46 -25.59 19.95 16.85
CA SER A 46 -25.71 19.90 15.40
C SER A 46 -24.28 19.90 14.89
N SER A 47 -23.72 18.70 14.70
CA SER A 47 -22.52 18.55 13.91
C SER A 47 -22.84 19.22 12.57
N PRO A 48 -22.02 20.17 12.10
CA PRO A 48 -22.21 20.70 10.76
C PRO A 48 -22.27 19.50 9.80
N PRO A 49 -23.19 19.48 8.83
CA PRO A 49 -23.28 18.39 7.87
C PRO A 49 -21.89 18.13 7.31
N PRO A 50 -21.44 16.85 7.24
CA PRO A 50 -20.11 16.53 6.71
C PRO A 50 -19.98 17.24 5.38
N LEU A 51 -19.00 18.15 5.30
CA LEU A 51 -18.69 18.93 4.10
C LEU A 51 -18.80 17.98 2.92
N ALA A 52 -19.69 18.30 1.98
CA ALA A 52 -20.02 17.46 0.85
C ALA A 52 -18.74 16.86 0.28
N CYS A 53 -18.54 15.55 0.50
CA CYS A 53 -17.43 14.82 -0.07
C CYS A 53 -17.72 14.82 -1.56
N ASN A 54 -17.14 15.77 -2.31
CA ASN A 54 -17.42 15.96 -3.74
C ASN A 54 -17.40 14.58 -4.44
N PRO A 55 -18.57 13.99 -4.75
CA PRO A 55 -18.64 12.58 -5.13
C PRO A 55 -17.98 12.33 -6.48
N GLU A 56 -17.87 13.40 -7.28
CA GLU A 56 -17.24 13.47 -8.59
C GLU A 56 -15.77 12.97 -8.58
N HIS A 57 -15.00 13.24 -7.51
CA HIS A 57 -13.57 12.90 -7.44
C HIS A 57 -13.31 11.41 -7.15
N ASN A 58 -14.37 10.65 -6.82
CA ASN A 58 -14.30 9.22 -6.52
C ASN A 58 -14.96 8.37 -7.61
N VAL A 59 -15.38 8.96 -8.73
CA VAL A 59 -15.90 8.22 -9.87
C VAL A 59 -14.72 7.56 -10.62
N CYS A 60 -14.64 6.24 -10.51
CA CYS A 60 -13.68 5.43 -11.24
C CYS A 60 -14.27 4.95 -12.57
N LYS A 61 -13.49 4.99 -13.64
CA LYS A 61 -13.82 4.41 -14.93
C LYS A 61 -12.68 3.54 -15.45
N LEU A 62 -13.03 2.57 -16.28
CA LEU A 62 -12.05 1.77 -16.99
C LEU A 62 -11.84 2.38 -18.37
N ILE A 63 -10.61 2.78 -18.68
CA ILE A 63 -10.23 3.33 -19.99
C ILE A 63 -9.31 2.37 -20.72
N GLU A 64 -9.28 2.46 -22.04
CA GLU A 64 -8.26 1.79 -22.85
C GLU A 64 -7.02 2.68 -22.93
N TYR A 65 -5.89 2.19 -22.44
CA TYR A 65 -4.61 2.87 -22.50
C TYR A 65 -3.53 1.88 -22.97
N ARG A 66 -2.86 2.21 -24.08
CA ARG A 66 -1.82 1.37 -24.72
C ARG A 66 -2.28 -0.09 -24.96
N GLY A 67 -3.55 -0.27 -25.35
CA GLY A 67 -4.16 -1.57 -25.65
C GLY A 67 -4.52 -2.41 -24.43
N ALA A 68 -4.49 -1.85 -23.22
CA ALA A 68 -4.95 -2.51 -22.00
C ALA A 68 -5.99 -1.66 -21.26
N GLN A 69 -6.84 -2.35 -20.49
CA GLN A 69 -7.83 -1.68 -19.64
C GLN A 69 -7.19 -1.22 -18.32
N VAL A 70 -7.28 0.07 -18.03
CA VAL A 70 -6.67 0.72 -16.85
C VAL A 70 -7.71 1.54 -16.10
N ALA A 71 -7.71 1.45 -14.77
CA ALA A 71 -8.59 2.22 -13.92
C ALA A 71 -8.13 3.68 -13.85
N ALA A 72 -9.08 4.60 -14.01
CA ALA A 72 -8.85 6.04 -14.04
C ALA A 72 -9.87 6.80 -13.19
N PHE A 73 -9.44 7.92 -12.64
CA PHE A 73 -10.29 8.88 -11.92
C PHE A 73 -10.20 10.26 -12.58
N MET A 74 -11.29 11.01 -12.50
CA MET A 74 -11.28 12.45 -12.76
C MET A 74 -10.95 13.19 -11.46
N VAL A 75 -9.80 13.86 -11.41
CA VAL A 75 -9.36 14.64 -10.25
C VAL A 75 -9.01 16.05 -10.72
N ASP A 76 -9.73 17.06 -10.23
CA ASP A 76 -9.54 18.46 -10.59
C ASP A 76 -9.57 18.69 -12.12
N GLY A 77 -10.52 18.04 -12.81
CA GLY A 77 -10.66 18.12 -14.27
C GLY A 77 -9.61 17.36 -15.07
N ARG A 78 -8.73 16.59 -14.42
CA ARG A 78 -7.69 15.77 -15.08
C ARG A 78 -8.03 14.30 -14.99
N GLU A 79 -7.90 13.59 -16.11
CA GLU A 79 -7.99 12.13 -16.13
C GLU A 79 -6.66 11.52 -15.72
N LEU A 80 -6.66 10.79 -14.60
CA LEU A 80 -5.47 10.18 -14.04
C LEU A 80 -5.66 8.67 -13.89
N ILE A 81 -4.69 7.90 -14.38
CA ILE A 81 -4.66 6.43 -14.31
C ILE A 81 -3.94 5.93 -13.04
N CYS A 82 -4.30 4.73 -12.60
CA CYS A 82 -3.64 4.05 -11.48
C CYS A 82 -2.18 3.70 -11.81
N LEU A 83 -1.22 4.38 -11.17
CA LEU A 83 0.21 4.18 -11.42
C LEU A 83 0.70 2.76 -11.04
N PRO A 84 0.35 2.17 -9.89
CA PRO A 84 0.71 0.77 -9.59
C PRO A 84 0.20 -0.23 -10.64
N GLN A 85 -1.02 -0.02 -11.16
CA GLN A 85 -1.58 -0.87 -12.21
C GLN A 85 -0.81 -0.72 -13.53
N ALA A 86 -0.57 0.52 -13.95
CA ALA A 86 0.20 0.80 -15.17
C ALA A 86 1.64 0.28 -15.09
N PHE A 87 2.27 0.34 -13.91
CA PHE A 87 3.56 -0.30 -13.66
C PHE A 87 3.50 -1.81 -13.93
N GLU A 88 2.53 -2.52 -13.34
CA GLU A 88 2.40 -3.97 -13.48
C GLU A 88 2.13 -4.40 -14.93
N LEU A 89 1.43 -3.57 -15.69
CA LEU A 89 1.10 -3.84 -17.10
C LEU A 89 2.28 -3.56 -18.03
N PHE A 90 2.97 -2.43 -17.86
CA PHE A 90 3.87 -1.91 -18.90
C PHE A 90 5.34 -1.82 -18.49
N LEU A 91 5.65 -1.73 -17.20
CA LEU A 91 7.00 -1.41 -16.72
C LEU A 91 7.66 -2.52 -15.89
N LYS A 92 6.91 -3.52 -15.39
CA LYS A 92 7.43 -4.52 -14.44
C LYS A 92 8.65 -5.31 -14.92
N HIS A 93 8.82 -5.43 -16.23
CA HIS A 93 9.96 -6.12 -16.85
C HIS A 93 11.06 -5.16 -17.32
N LEU A 94 10.81 -3.86 -17.28
CA LEU A 94 11.75 -2.82 -17.70
C LEU A 94 12.50 -2.21 -16.52
N VAL A 95 11.88 -2.20 -15.33
CA VAL A 95 12.47 -1.62 -14.12
C VAL A 95 12.34 -2.57 -12.93
N GLY A 96 13.29 -2.50 -11.99
CA GLY A 96 13.37 -3.39 -10.82
C GLY A 96 12.30 -3.18 -9.74
N GLY A 97 11.20 -2.48 -10.04
CA GLY A 97 10.08 -2.29 -9.12
C GLY A 97 9.52 -0.88 -9.07
N LEU A 98 8.37 -0.74 -8.39
CA LEU A 98 7.64 0.52 -8.25
C LEU A 98 8.44 1.62 -7.50
N HIS A 99 9.38 1.23 -6.64
CA HIS A 99 10.28 2.19 -5.98
C HIS A 99 11.19 2.93 -6.99
N THR A 100 11.71 2.22 -7.98
CA THR A 100 12.51 2.81 -9.06
C THR A 100 11.67 3.76 -9.91
N VAL A 101 10.40 3.41 -10.17
CA VAL A 101 9.45 4.29 -10.86
C VAL A 101 9.30 5.63 -10.12
N TYR A 102 9.07 5.60 -8.81
CA TYR A 102 8.98 6.85 -8.03
C TYR A 102 10.28 7.68 -8.06
N THR A 103 11.43 7.02 -8.09
CA THR A 103 12.72 7.71 -8.21
C THR A 103 12.89 8.38 -9.57
N LYS A 104 12.45 7.72 -10.66
CA LYS A 104 12.47 8.29 -12.01
C LYS A 104 11.49 9.46 -12.14
N LEU A 105 10.27 9.33 -11.64
CA LEU A 105 9.29 10.43 -11.61
C LEU A 105 9.85 11.68 -10.93
N LYS A 106 10.59 11.53 -9.83
CA LYS A 106 11.27 12.65 -9.16
C LYS A 106 12.31 13.34 -10.06
N ARG A 107 13.08 12.58 -10.86
CA ARG A 107 14.07 13.13 -11.79
C ARG A 107 13.44 13.85 -12.99
N LEU A 108 12.28 13.38 -13.42
CA LEU A 108 11.48 13.97 -14.50
C LEU A 108 10.59 15.12 -14.01
N GLU A 109 10.67 15.49 -12.73
CA GLU A 109 9.85 16.53 -12.09
C GLU A 109 8.33 16.28 -12.16
N ILE A 110 7.92 15.02 -12.30
CA ILE A 110 6.52 14.61 -12.32
C ILE A 110 6.08 14.25 -10.90
N THR A 111 5.04 14.93 -10.40
CA THR A 111 4.46 14.66 -9.07
C THR A 111 3.12 13.93 -9.18
N PRO A 112 3.09 12.61 -8.96
CA PRO A 112 1.84 11.86 -9.02
C PRO A 112 0.92 12.18 -7.82
N VAL A 113 -0.38 12.16 -8.06
CA VAL A 113 -1.42 12.44 -7.05
C VAL A 113 -1.56 11.26 -6.11
N VAL A 114 -1.60 11.50 -4.80
CA VAL A 114 -1.79 10.42 -3.81
C VAL A 114 -3.27 10.08 -3.73
N CYS A 115 -3.61 8.79 -3.85
CA CYS A 115 -5.00 8.35 -3.67
C CYS A 115 -5.49 8.59 -2.24
N ASN A 116 -6.75 8.98 -2.11
CA ASN A 116 -7.45 8.92 -0.82
C ASN A 116 -7.84 7.46 -0.47
N VAL A 117 -8.33 7.24 0.74
CA VAL A 117 -8.70 5.89 1.22
C VAL A 117 -9.77 5.25 0.34
N GLU A 118 -10.76 6.02 -0.11
CA GLU A 118 -11.88 5.51 -0.89
C GLU A 118 -11.46 5.07 -2.29
N GLN A 119 -10.65 5.87 -2.99
CA GLN A 119 -10.04 5.52 -4.26
C GLN A 119 -9.24 4.21 -4.16
N VAL A 120 -8.49 4.02 -3.07
CA VAL A 120 -7.75 2.75 -2.84
C VAL A 120 -8.72 1.58 -2.65
N ARG A 121 -9.84 1.76 -1.95
CA ARG A 121 -10.87 0.72 -1.81
C ARG A 121 -11.50 0.36 -3.15
N ILE A 122 -11.88 1.35 -3.95
CA ILE A 122 -12.46 1.16 -5.28
C ILE A 122 -11.49 0.40 -6.19
N LEU A 123 -10.22 0.79 -6.24
CA LEU A 123 -9.21 0.12 -7.06
C LEU A 123 -9.00 -1.34 -6.67
N ARG A 124 -9.05 -1.68 -5.37
CA ARG A 124 -9.02 -3.07 -4.90
C ARG A 124 -10.26 -3.85 -5.33
N GLY A 125 -11.44 -3.25 -5.20
CA GLY A 125 -12.70 -3.87 -5.63
C GLY A 125 -12.75 -4.19 -7.12
N LEU A 126 -12.06 -3.39 -7.94
CA LEU A 126 -11.91 -3.60 -9.38
C LEU A 126 -10.78 -4.55 -9.76
N GLY A 127 -9.95 -5.00 -8.81
CA GLY A 127 -8.76 -5.80 -9.09
C GLY A 127 -7.63 -5.03 -9.78
N ALA A 128 -7.71 -3.71 -9.88
CA ALA A 128 -6.65 -2.87 -10.46
C ALA A 128 -5.36 -2.89 -9.62
N ILE A 129 -5.49 -3.11 -8.31
CA ILE A 129 -4.38 -3.30 -7.37
C ILE A 129 -4.65 -4.50 -6.47
N GLN A 130 -3.59 -5.14 -5.96
CA GLN A 130 -3.74 -6.29 -5.08
C GLN A 130 -4.41 -5.92 -3.74
N PRO A 131 -5.13 -6.87 -3.09
CA PRO A 131 -5.82 -6.61 -1.82
C PRO A 131 -4.94 -6.05 -0.70
N GLY A 132 -3.66 -6.42 -0.64
CA GLY A 132 -2.70 -5.94 0.37
C GLY A 132 -2.16 -4.52 0.13
N VAL A 133 -2.43 -3.92 -1.03
CA VAL A 133 -1.94 -2.57 -1.36
C VAL A 133 -2.78 -1.53 -0.63
N ASN A 134 -2.12 -0.70 0.19
CA ASN A 134 -2.74 0.39 0.94
C ASN A 134 -2.25 1.79 0.53
N ARG A 135 -1.27 1.86 -0.37
CA ARG A 135 -0.73 3.12 -0.89
C ARG A 135 -0.78 3.09 -2.41
N CYS A 136 -1.55 3.99 -2.99
CA CYS A 136 -1.68 4.13 -4.43
C CYS A 136 -1.44 5.58 -4.83
N LYS A 137 -0.97 5.78 -6.06
CA LYS A 137 -0.86 7.09 -6.68
C LYS A 137 -1.47 7.06 -8.08
N LEU A 138 -1.92 8.22 -8.53
CA LEU A 138 -2.47 8.45 -9.86
C LEU A 138 -1.52 9.35 -10.66
N ILE A 139 -1.49 9.15 -11.97
CA ILE A 139 -0.65 9.90 -12.92
C ILE A 139 -1.44 10.12 -14.21
N SER A 140 -1.21 11.21 -14.94
CA SER A 140 -1.84 11.38 -16.25
C SER A 140 -1.23 10.44 -17.30
N CYS A 141 -1.98 10.14 -18.36
CA CYS A 141 -1.48 9.32 -19.47
C CYS A 141 -0.21 9.93 -20.10
N SER A 142 -0.21 11.25 -20.34
CA SER A 142 0.95 11.95 -20.91
C SER A 142 2.20 11.87 -20.03
N GLU A 143 2.05 12.05 -18.71
CA GLU A 143 3.17 11.91 -17.77
C GLU A 143 3.67 10.45 -17.70
N PHE A 144 2.77 9.47 -17.81
CA PHE A 144 3.16 8.07 -17.88
C PHE A 144 3.89 7.74 -19.19
N ASP A 145 3.50 8.32 -20.31
CA ASP A 145 4.21 8.16 -21.59
C ASP A 145 5.63 8.70 -21.50
N THR A 146 5.84 9.88 -20.89
CA THR A 146 7.20 10.42 -20.63
C THR A 146 8.03 9.48 -19.75
N LEU A 147 7.43 8.94 -18.67
CA LEU A 147 8.09 7.95 -17.81
C LEU A 147 8.44 6.68 -18.60
N TYR A 148 7.54 6.21 -19.46
CA TYR A 148 7.71 5.01 -20.27
C TYR A 148 8.90 5.19 -21.23
N GLU A 149 8.95 6.31 -21.94
CA GLU A 149 10.06 6.66 -22.84
C GLU A 149 11.41 6.72 -22.09
N ASP A 150 11.46 7.32 -20.90
CA ASP A 150 12.65 7.33 -20.05
C ASP A 150 13.10 5.91 -19.66
N CYS A 151 12.15 5.00 -19.41
CA CYS A 151 12.45 3.60 -19.11
C CYS A 151 12.94 2.81 -20.34
N THR A 152 12.50 3.16 -21.55
CA THR A 152 12.88 2.45 -22.78
C THR A 152 14.13 3.01 -23.47
N ASN A 153 14.41 4.31 -23.31
CA ASN A 153 15.52 5.00 -23.96
C ASN A 153 16.80 5.04 -23.11
N SER A 154 16.73 4.70 -21.82
CA SER A 154 17.91 4.62 -20.93
C SER A 154 18.81 3.38 -21.17
N LYS A 155 18.96 2.92 -22.42
CA LYS A 155 19.88 1.81 -22.74
C LYS A 155 21.34 2.23 -22.75
#